data_AF-A0A1D1YLB1-F1
#
_entry.id   AF-A0A1D1YLB1-F1
#
_cell.length_a   1.000
_cell.length_b   1.000
_cell.length_c   1.000
_cell.angle_alpha   90.00
_cell.angle_beta   90.00
_cell.angle_gamma   90.00
#
_symmetry.space_group_name_H-M   'P 1'
#
loop_
_entity.id
_entity.type
_entity.pdbx_description
1 polymer ?
#
loop_
_entity_poly.entity_id
_entity_poly.type
_entity_poly.pdbx_seq_one_letter_code
_entity_poly.pdbx_strand_id
1 'polypeptide(L)'
;ADASGAGKDVYEFVKAIGKFKETKRTEGISTSDLIMRMLKDYNQYVMRNLARGYTRKDLGVSYVKEKRLRVNMGINKLREKVKEHQERVGEKLFLQLSTVAKTAGILHDAWVDNADRWVVGFLEKFEEGCHIMGTAIRDRIQEGIKRQQSRGLSLLQYDEDDDSGNDNDDEEDEEEE
;
A
#
# COMPACT_ATOMS: atom_id res chain seq x y z
N ALA A 1 -48.13 40.61 -16.59
CA ALA A 1 -46.93 41.43 -16.83
C ALA A 1 -45.81 40.48 -17.19
N ASP A 2 -45.56 40.34 -18.49
CA ASP A 2 -44.51 39.48 -19.00
C ASP A 2 -43.14 40.08 -18.68
N ALA A 3 -42.23 39.25 -18.17
CA ALA A 3 -40.84 39.62 -17.92
C ALA A 3 -40.00 39.70 -19.21
N SER A 4 -40.60 39.51 -20.39
CA SER A 4 -40.02 39.90 -21.67
C SER A 4 -40.31 41.38 -21.87
N GLY A 5 -39.29 42.23 -21.84
CA GLY A 5 -39.36 43.70 -22.09
C GLY A 5 -39.84 44.10 -23.49
N ALA A 6 -40.79 43.37 -24.08
CA ALA A 6 -41.44 43.61 -25.37
C ALA A 6 -42.73 44.44 -25.23
N GLY A 7 -43.14 44.78 -24.00
CA GLY A 7 -44.29 45.63 -23.72
C GLY A 7 -43.89 47.10 -23.51
N LYS A 8 -44.66 48.02 -24.07
CA LYS A 8 -44.53 49.47 -23.84
C LYS A 8 -44.58 49.77 -22.34
N ASP A 9 -43.67 50.62 -21.84
CA ASP A 9 -43.59 50.94 -20.42
C ASP A 9 -44.88 51.60 -19.92
N VAL A 10 -45.56 50.94 -19.00
CA VAL A 10 -46.85 51.41 -18.46
C VAL A 10 -46.69 52.74 -17.69
N TYR A 11 -45.48 53.08 -17.25
CA TYR A 11 -45.19 54.33 -16.52
C TYR A 11 -44.74 55.50 -17.41
N GLU A 12 -44.76 55.36 -18.73
CA GLU A 12 -44.27 56.36 -19.70
C GLU A 12 -44.89 57.76 -19.47
N PHE A 13 -46.20 57.85 -19.25
CA PHE A 13 -46.90 59.12 -19.02
C PHE A 13 -46.47 59.83 -17.73
N VAL A 14 -46.23 59.06 -16.65
CA VAL A 14 -45.78 59.61 -15.35
C VAL A 14 -44.34 60.10 -15.44
N LYS A 15 -43.51 59.40 -16.22
CA LYS A 15 -42.13 59.80 -16.52
C LYS A 15 -42.09 61.09 -17.32
N ALA A 16 -42.95 61.24 -18.34
CA ALA A 16 -43.02 62.44 -19.19
C ALA A 16 -43.41 63.71 -18.41
N ILE A 17 -44.25 63.58 -17.37
CA ILE A 17 -44.69 64.71 -16.52
C ILE A 17 -43.67 65.00 -15.38
N GLY A 18 -42.57 64.24 -15.31
CA GLY A 18 -41.52 64.45 -14.30
C GLY A 18 -41.92 64.05 -12.87
N LYS A 19 -42.93 63.17 -12.72
CA LYS A 19 -43.45 62.72 -11.41
C LYS A 19 -42.98 61.31 -11.02
N PHE A 20 -42.14 60.66 -11.83
CA PHE A 20 -41.60 59.33 -11.56
C PHE A 20 -40.26 59.42 -10.81
N LYS A 21 -40.14 58.74 -9.67
CA LYS A 21 -38.88 58.59 -8.93
C LYS A 21 -38.42 57.14 -9.03
N GLU A 22 -37.27 56.93 -9.67
CA GLU A 22 -36.69 55.60 -9.80
C GLU A 22 -36.21 55.08 -8.44
N THR A 23 -36.43 53.78 -8.21
CA THR A 23 -35.96 53.08 -7.01
C THR A 23 -35.06 51.92 -7.43
N LYS A 24 -34.09 51.59 -6.58
CA LYS A 24 -33.22 50.44 -6.80
C LYS A 24 -33.88 49.20 -6.22
N ARG A 25 -33.87 48.12 -6.98
CA ARG A 25 -34.32 46.81 -6.51
C ARG A 25 -33.34 46.28 -5.45
N THR A 26 -33.87 45.64 -4.41
CA THR A 26 -33.03 44.90 -3.45
C THR A 26 -32.54 43.60 -4.10
N GLU A 27 -31.23 43.38 -4.08
CA GLU A 27 -30.61 42.17 -4.60
C GLU A 27 -30.90 40.96 -3.69
N GLY A 28 -30.99 39.77 -4.29
CA GLY A 28 -31.15 38.51 -3.55
C GLY A 28 -32.53 38.28 -2.90
N ILE A 29 -33.48 39.20 -3.08
CA ILE A 29 -34.87 39.03 -2.66
C ILE A 29 -35.84 39.28 -3.82
N SER A 30 -36.70 38.29 -4.03
CA SER A 30 -37.76 38.28 -5.02
C SER A 30 -38.83 37.31 -4.56
N THR A 31 -40.08 37.52 -4.95
CA THR A 31 -41.14 36.52 -4.78
C THR A 31 -40.75 35.22 -5.48
N SER A 32 -40.16 35.30 -6.67
CA SER A 32 -39.67 34.12 -7.41
C SER A 32 -38.56 33.40 -6.65
N ASP A 33 -37.60 34.14 -6.08
CA ASP A 33 -36.50 33.55 -5.31
C ASP A 33 -37.01 32.85 -4.05
N LEU A 34 -37.99 33.46 -3.38
CA LEU A 34 -38.62 32.88 -2.20
C LEU A 34 -39.38 31.60 -2.54
N ILE A 35 -40.19 31.62 -3.61
CA ILE A 35 -40.93 30.44 -4.09
C ILE A 35 -39.95 29.32 -4.50
N MET A 36 -38.88 29.66 -5.22
CA MET A 36 -37.88 28.67 -5.65
C MET A 36 -37.17 28.02 -4.45
N ARG A 37 -36.88 28.78 -3.39
CA ARG A 37 -36.35 28.20 -2.12
C ARG A 37 -37.33 27.22 -1.49
N MET A 38 -38.62 27.57 -1.42
CA MET A 38 -39.65 26.67 -0.88
C MET A 38 -39.79 25.38 -1.71
N LEU A 39 -39.75 25.49 -3.04
CA LEU A 39 -39.89 24.35 -3.94
C LEU A 39 -38.67 23.43 -3.95
N LYS A 40 -37.46 23.98 -3.78
CA LYS A 40 -36.20 23.22 -3.78
C LYS A 40 -36.23 22.07 -2.77
N ASP A 41 -36.76 22.35 -1.58
CA ASP A 41 -36.79 21.40 -0.47
C ASP A 41 -38.11 20.63 -0.37
N TYR A 42 -38.97 20.70 -1.39
CA TYR A 42 -40.26 20.02 -1.41
C TYR A 42 -40.14 18.50 -1.17
N ASN A 43 -39.15 17.85 -1.80
CA ASN A 43 -38.92 16.42 -1.58
C ASN A 43 -38.55 16.11 -0.12
N GLN A 44 -37.80 17.00 0.55
CA GLN A 44 -37.43 16.85 1.95
C GLN A 44 -38.63 17.04 2.87
N TYR A 45 -39.50 18.01 2.56
CA TYR A 45 -40.79 18.19 3.25
C TYR A 45 -41.64 16.92 3.16
N VAL A 46 -41.83 16.37 1.95
CA VAL A 46 -42.61 15.14 1.74
C VAL A 46 -42.01 13.99 2.55
N MET A 47 -40.70 13.79 2.43
CA MET A 47 -39.96 12.75 3.14
C MET A 47 -40.17 12.82 4.66
N ARG A 48 -40.01 13.99 5.25
CA ARG A 48 -40.16 14.19 6.70
C ARG A 48 -41.58 13.92 7.19
N ASN A 49 -42.59 14.35 6.42
CA ASN A 49 -43.99 14.11 6.80
C ASN A 49 -44.41 12.64 6.61
N LEU A 50 -43.93 11.97 5.57
CA LEU A 50 -44.12 10.52 5.43
C LEU A 50 -43.48 9.76 6.61
N ALA A 51 -42.30 10.17 7.07
CA ALA A 51 -41.65 9.58 8.25
C ALA A 51 -42.42 9.83 9.56
N ARG A 52 -43.21 10.91 9.63
CA ARG A 52 -44.09 11.23 10.76
C ARG A 52 -45.45 10.51 10.73
N GLY A 53 -45.76 9.80 9.63
CA GLY A 53 -46.99 9.03 9.50
C GLY A 53 -48.10 9.69 8.67
N TYR A 54 -47.85 10.84 8.04
CA TYR A 54 -48.82 11.41 7.09
C TYR A 54 -48.96 10.52 5.85
N THR A 55 -50.18 10.45 5.29
CA THR A 55 -50.41 9.64 4.09
C THR A 55 -50.03 10.40 2.83
N ARG A 56 -49.68 9.68 1.77
CA ARG A 56 -49.35 10.30 0.47
C ARG A 56 -50.51 11.12 -0.11
N LYS A 57 -51.75 10.74 0.21
CA LYS A 57 -52.97 11.37 -0.34
C LYS A 57 -53.09 12.78 0.23
N ASP A 58 -52.84 12.94 1.52
CA ASP A 58 -52.88 14.23 2.22
C ASP A 58 -51.77 15.18 1.73
N LEU A 59 -50.63 14.62 1.31
CA LEU A 59 -49.49 15.37 0.79
C LEU A 59 -49.57 15.66 -0.73
N GLY A 60 -50.57 15.12 -1.43
CA GLY A 60 -50.70 15.27 -2.88
C GLY A 60 -49.59 14.54 -3.67
N VAL A 61 -49.00 13.49 -3.11
CA VAL A 61 -47.84 12.79 -3.70
C VAL A 61 -48.27 11.49 -4.37
N SER A 62 -47.74 11.24 -5.58
CA SER A 62 -47.98 9.98 -6.30
C SER A 62 -47.32 8.78 -5.58
N TYR A 63 -47.94 7.60 -5.72
CA TYR A 63 -47.45 6.38 -5.06
C TYR A 63 -46.00 6.02 -5.44
N VAL A 64 -45.67 6.12 -6.73
CA VAL A 64 -44.31 5.84 -7.22
C VAL A 64 -43.29 6.80 -6.61
N LYS A 65 -43.63 8.10 -6.52
CA LYS A 65 -42.76 9.11 -5.90
C LYS A 65 -42.55 8.83 -4.42
N GLU A 66 -43.61 8.45 -3.70
CA GLU A 66 -43.52 8.05 -2.29
C GLU A 66 -42.55 6.88 -2.08
N LYS A 67 -42.71 5.79 -2.86
CA LYS A 67 -41.84 4.61 -2.75
C LYS A 67 -40.40 4.93 -3.12
N ARG A 68 -40.16 5.71 -4.17
CA ARG A 68 -38.81 6.18 -4.55
C ARG A 68 -38.16 6.96 -3.42
N LEU A 69 -38.89 7.89 -2.80
CA LEU A 69 -38.40 8.67 -1.66
C LEU A 69 -38.07 7.78 -0.46
N ARG A 70 -38.91 6.79 -0.17
CA ARG A 70 -38.68 5.81 0.91
C ARG A 70 -37.43 4.97 0.68
N VAL A 71 -37.21 4.50 -0.54
CA VAL A 71 -35.99 3.76 -0.91
C VAL A 71 -34.77 4.66 -0.78
N ASN A 72 -34.83 5.91 -1.26
CA ASN A 72 -33.73 6.86 -1.15
C ASN A 72 -33.37 7.15 0.32
N MET A 73 -34.35 7.27 1.22
CA MET A 73 -34.09 7.33 2.66
C MET A 73 -33.35 6.10 3.18
N GLY A 74 -33.76 4.90 2.78
CA GLY A 74 -33.11 3.64 3.18
C GLY A 74 -31.66 3.57 2.72
N ILE A 75 -31.41 3.97 1.46
CA ILE A 75 -30.06 4.01 0.88
C ILE A 75 -29.18 5.04 1.60
N ASN A 76 -29.70 6.23 1.91
CA ASN A 76 -28.92 7.25 2.62
C ASN A 76 -28.54 6.81 4.04
N LYS A 77 -29.46 6.16 4.77
CA LYS A 77 -29.15 5.57 6.08
C LYS A 77 -28.11 4.46 6.00
N LEU A 78 -28.18 3.62 4.98
CA LEU A 78 -27.17 2.60 4.73
C LEU A 78 -25.81 3.24 4.44
N ARG A 79 -25.79 4.26 3.59
CA ARG A 79 -24.56 5.01 3.25
C ARG A 79 -23.92 5.64 4.49
N GLU A 80 -24.71 6.23 5.38
CA GLU A 80 -24.22 6.78 6.66
C GLU A 80 -23.58 5.68 7.52
N LYS A 81 -24.27 4.55 7.72
CA LYS A 81 -23.70 3.40 8.46
C LYS A 81 -22.42 2.86 7.82
N VAL A 82 -22.38 2.74 6.49
CA VAL A 82 -21.18 2.29 5.77
C VAL A 82 -20.03 3.26 5.99
N LYS A 83 -20.30 4.57 5.96
CA LYS A 83 -19.28 5.60 6.22
C LYS A 83 -18.74 5.50 7.65
N GLU A 84 -19.60 5.35 8.65
CA GLU A 84 -19.20 5.13 10.05
C GLU A 84 -18.37 3.85 10.23
N HIS A 85 -18.69 2.78 9.47
CA HIS A 85 -17.90 1.57 9.46
C HIS A 85 -16.54 1.77 8.78
N GLN A 86 -16.51 2.51 7.67
CA GLN A 86 -15.28 2.84 6.95
C GLN A 86 -14.32 3.65 7.84
N GLU A 87 -14.82 4.64 8.59
CA GLU A 87 -14.03 5.45 9.52
C GLU A 87 -13.43 4.56 10.62
N ARG A 88 -14.24 3.71 11.27
CA ARG A 88 -13.74 2.78 12.30
C ARG A 88 -12.73 1.77 11.76
N VAL A 89 -12.93 1.25 10.55
CA VAL A 89 -12.01 0.32 9.91
C VAL A 89 -10.73 1.03 9.50
N GLY A 90 -10.84 2.26 8.99
CA GLY A 90 -9.71 3.11 8.64
C GLY A 90 -8.82 3.43 9.85
N GLU A 91 -9.41 3.80 10.99
CA GLU A 91 -8.68 4.03 12.23
C GLU A 91 -7.95 2.78 12.71
N LYS A 92 -8.63 1.61 12.71
CA LYS A 92 -8.01 0.34 13.10
C LYS A 92 -6.87 -0.07 12.17
N LEU A 93 -7.07 0.04 10.85
CA LEU A 93 -6.04 -0.22 9.84
C LEU A 93 -4.85 0.72 10.00
N PHE A 94 -5.10 2.02 10.21
CA PHE A 94 -4.05 3.00 10.44
C PHE A 94 -3.22 2.69 11.68
N LEU A 95 -3.87 2.34 12.80
CA LEU A 95 -3.18 1.94 14.02
C LEU A 95 -2.33 0.68 13.80
N GLN A 96 -2.91 -0.37 13.21
CA GLN A 96 -2.20 -1.63 12.92
C GLN A 96 -1.00 -1.41 11.99
N LEU A 97 -1.20 -0.65 10.90
CA LEU A 97 -0.16 -0.33 9.94
C LEU A 97 0.97 0.48 10.60
N SER A 98 0.62 1.44 11.48
CA SER A 98 1.62 2.21 12.22
C SER A 98 2.43 1.35 13.19
N THR A 99 1.81 0.36 13.85
CA THR A 99 2.51 -0.57 14.75
C THR A 99 3.45 -1.49 13.95
N VAL A 100 2.95 -2.10 12.87
CA VAL A 100 3.77 -2.96 12.01
C VAL A 100 4.93 -2.18 11.40
N ALA A 101 4.71 -0.95 10.92
CA ALA A 101 5.75 -0.08 10.40
C ALA A 101 6.80 0.28 11.45
N LYS A 102 6.39 0.56 12.70
CA LYS A 102 7.32 0.81 13.81
C LYS A 102 8.14 -0.43 14.16
N THR A 103 7.53 -1.61 14.22
CA THR A 103 8.24 -2.86 14.50
C THR A 103 9.23 -3.20 13.39
N ALA A 104 8.84 -3.00 12.12
CA ALA A 104 9.73 -3.16 10.98
C ALA A 104 10.87 -2.13 10.98
N GLY A 105 10.58 -0.88 11.35
CA GLY A 105 11.59 0.17 11.52
C GLY A 105 12.61 -0.17 12.61
N ILE A 106 12.15 -0.61 13.79
CA ILE A 106 13.04 -1.04 14.89
C ILE A 106 13.92 -2.22 14.45
N LEU A 107 13.36 -3.20 13.73
CA LEU A 107 14.13 -4.33 13.23
C LEU A 107 15.18 -3.90 12.20
N HIS A 108 14.80 -3.00 11.29
CA HIS A 108 15.71 -2.44 10.29
C HIS A 108 16.84 -1.64 10.95
N ASP A 109 16.52 -0.76 11.90
CA ASP A 109 17.51 0.05 12.61
C ASP A 109 18.47 -0.83 13.40
N ALA A 110 17.96 -1.85 14.10
CA ALA A 110 18.81 -2.80 14.83
C ALA A 110 19.71 -3.64 13.90
N TRP A 111 19.27 -3.94 12.68
CA TRP A 111 20.08 -4.63 11.68
C TRP A 111 21.18 -3.73 11.13
N VAL A 112 20.84 -2.47 10.82
CA VAL A 112 21.79 -1.46 10.33
C VAL A 112 22.85 -1.14 11.39
N ASP A 113 22.45 -0.94 12.65
CA ASP A 113 23.36 -0.62 13.75
C ASP A 113 24.33 -1.78 14.10
N ASN A 114 23.89 -3.03 13.90
CA ASN A 114 24.72 -4.21 14.14
C ASN A 114 25.45 -4.74 12.89
N ALA A 115 25.18 -4.17 11.71
CA ALA A 115 25.75 -4.64 10.45
C ALA A 115 27.28 -4.61 10.50
N ASP A 116 27.88 -3.51 10.98
CA ASP A 116 29.33 -3.38 11.08
C ASP A 116 29.94 -4.44 12.01
N ARG A 117 29.29 -4.71 13.15
CA ARG A 117 29.76 -5.73 14.10
C ARG A 117 29.69 -7.14 13.50
N TRP A 118 28.63 -7.46 12.76
CA TRP A 118 28.48 -8.75 12.12
C TRP A 118 29.43 -8.93 10.95
N VAL A 119 29.67 -7.88 10.16
CA VAL A 119 30.66 -7.86 9.08
C VAL A 119 32.07 -8.07 9.66
N VAL A 120 32.41 -7.40 10.77
CA VAL A 120 33.70 -7.58 11.45
C VAL A 120 33.87 -9.00 11.98
N GLY A 121 32.87 -9.55 12.68
CA GLY A 121 32.95 -10.93 13.19
C GLY A 121 32.99 -11.99 12.08
N PHE A 122 32.33 -11.72 10.94
CA PHE A 122 32.45 -12.55 9.75
C PHE A 122 33.86 -12.49 9.14
N LEU A 123 34.42 -11.30 8.99
CA LEU A 123 35.76 -11.11 8.44
C LEU A 123 36.84 -11.75 9.31
N GLU A 124 36.71 -11.66 10.64
CA GLU A 124 37.62 -12.33 11.58
C GLU A 124 37.62 -13.85 11.36
N LYS A 125 36.44 -14.47 11.26
CA LYS A 125 36.32 -15.91 10.99
C LYS A 125 36.78 -16.29 9.59
N PHE A 126 36.59 -15.41 8.61
CA PHE A 126 37.05 -15.60 7.24
C PHE A 126 38.58 -15.52 7.14
N GLU A 127 39.21 -14.55 7.82
CA GLU A 127 40.66 -14.40 7.89
C GLU A 127 41.31 -15.58 8.62
N GLU A 128 40.75 -16.04 9.74
CA GLU A 128 41.18 -17.29 10.41
C GLU A 128 41.16 -18.47 9.43
N GLY A 129 40.10 -18.62 8.63
CA GLY A 129 40.00 -19.65 7.59
C GLY A 129 41.05 -19.52 6.48
N CYS A 130 41.32 -18.29 6.04
CA CYS A 130 42.35 -18.01 5.05
C CYS A 130 43.77 -18.29 5.58
N HIS A 131 44.01 -18.04 6.87
CA HIS A 131 45.27 -18.35 7.52
C HIS A 131 45.51 -19.85 7.65
N ILE A 132 44.50 -20.63 8.06
CA ILE A 132 44.59 -22.10 8.14
C ILE A 132 44.86 -22.70 6.75
N MET A 133 44.16 -22.20 5.74
CA MET A 133 44.39 -22.60 4.35
C MET A 133 45.80 -22.22 3.88
N GLY A 134 46.23 -21.00 4.20
CA GLY A 134 47.55 -20.48 3.85
C GLY A 134 48.70 -21.22 4.52
N THR A 135 48.53 -21.65 5.78
CA THR A 135 49.52 -22.49 6.48
C THR A 135 49.56 -23.90 5.88
N ALA A 136 48.40 -24.51 5.60
CA ALA A 136 48.36 -25.83 4.95
C ALA A 136 49.01 -25.84 3.56
N ILE A 137 48.81 -24.79 2.76
CA ILE A 137 49.47 -24.64 1.45
C ILE A 137 50.98 -24.47 1.62
N ARG A 138 51.41 -23.63 2.58
CA ARG A 138 52.82 -23.40 2.88
C ARG A 138 53.52 -24.67 3.34
N ASP A 139 52.88 -25.45 4.22
CA ASP A 139 53.42 -26.70 4.75
C ASP A 139 53.58 -27.75 3.64
N ARG A 140 52.60 -27.87 2.74
CA ARG A 140 52.72 -28.73 1.55
C ARG A 140 53.87 -28.31 0.62
N ILE A 141 54.06 -27.01 0.40
CA ILE A 141 55.19 -26.48 -0.40
C ILE A 141 56.53 -26.76 0.30
N GLN A 142 56.61 -26.58 1.62
CA GLN A 142 57.83 -26.79 2.40
C GLN A 142 58.22 -28.26 2.52
N GLU A 143 57.25 -29.17 2.66
CA GLU A 143 57.49 -30.62 2.59
C GLU A 143 57.95 -31.06 1.20
N GLY A 144 57.39 -30.47 0.14
CA GLY A 144 57.84 -30.70 -1.23
C GLY A 144 59.32 -30.34 -1.43
N ILE A 145 59.74 -29.18 -0.91
CA ILE A 145 61.13 -28.72 -0.97
C ILE A 145 62.06 -29.61 -0.14
N LYS A 146 61.66 -30.02 1.07
CA LYS A 146 62.45 -30.93 1.92
C LYS A 146 62.63 -32.31 1.28
N ARG A 147 61.57 -32.89 0.71
CA ARG A 147 61.63 -34.18 0.00
C ARG A 147 62.58 -34.13 -1.21
N GLN A 148 62.70 -32.98 -1.88
CA GLN A 148 63.63 -32.79 -2.99
C GLN A 148 65.10 -32.74 -2.54
N GLN A 149 65.39 -32.18 -1.35
CA GLN A 149 66.74 -32.24 -0.75
C GLN A 149 67.10 -33.63 -0.22
N SER A 150 66.15 -34.40 0.31
CA SER A 150 66.39 -35.76 0.83
C SER A 150 66.71 -36.79 -0.25
N ARG A 151 66.19 -36.63 -1.48
CA ARG A 151 66.51 -37.51 -2.62
C ARG A 151 67.94 -37.35 -3.15
N GLY A 152 68.67 -36.31 -2.74
CA GLY A 152 70.10 -36.17 -3.04
C GLY A 152 71.02 -36.96 -2.09
N LEU A 153 70.50 -37.53 -1.00
CA LEU A 153 71.29 -38.10 0.11
C LEU A 153 71.08 -39.61 0.35
N SER A 154 70.21 -40.28 -0.42
CA SER A 154 69.91 -41.71 -0.30
C SER A 154 70.32 -42.45 -1.58
N LEU A 155 71.62 -42.70 -1.76
CA LEU A 155 72.13 -43.49 -2.90
C LEU A 155 73.11 -44.63 -2.53
N LEU A 156 73.55 -44.80 -1.28
CA LEU A 156 74.49 -45.91 -0.99
C LEU A 156 74.27 -46.55 0.38
N GLN A 157 73.37 -47.54 0.42
CA GLN A 157 73.64 -48.81 1.10
C GLN A 157 72.57 -49.85 0.70
N TYR A 158 72.97 -50.84 -0.10
CA TYR A 158 72.29 -52.13 -0.31
C TYR A 158 73.35 -53.23 -0.18
N ASP A 159 72.88 -54.48 -0.05
CA ASP A 159 73.56 -55.80 0.05
C ASP A 159 73.30 -56.43 1.45
N GLU A 160 72.73 -57.63 1.63
CA GLU A 160 72.47 -58.81 0.78
C GLU A 160 71.27 -59.61 1.38
N ASP A 161 70.39 -60.12 0.50
CA ASP A 161 69.80 -61.48 0.36
C ASP A 161 69.35 -62.29 1.61
N ASP A 162 68.32 -63.14 1.62
CA ASP A 162 67.78 -64.02 0.58
C ASP A 162 66.41 -64.64 1.02
N ASP A 163 65.66 -65.01 -0.01
CA ASP A 163 64.91 -66.27 -0.17
C ASP A 163 63.37 -66.38 -0.04
N SER A 164 62.86 -66.75 -1.23
CA SER A 164 61.73 -67.57 -1.70
C SER A 164 60.32 -67.52 -1.15
N GLY A 165 59.39 -67.53 -2.12
CA GLY A 165 58.01 -67.97 -1.96
C GLY A 165 57.12 -67.54 -3.11
N ASN A 166 57.19 -68.30 -4.21
CA ASN A 166 56.61 -68.07 -5.54
C ASN A 166 55.07 -68.24 -5.62
N ASP A 167 54.56 -67.87 -6.80
CA ASP A 167 53.29 -68.23 -7.46
C ASP A 167 52.04 -67.40 -7.11
N ASN A 168 51.56 -66.51 -7.97
CA ASN A 168 51.04 -66.59 -9.35
C ASN A 168 49.50 -66.65 -9.37
N ASP A 169 48.96 -66.26 -10.52
CA ASP A 169 47.56 -66.25 -10.96
C ASP A 169 46.92 -64.85 -10.81
N ASP A 170 47.11 -63.96 -11.80
CA ASP A 170 46.45 -63.91 -13.12
C ASP A 170 45.06 -63.26 -13.02
N GLU A 171 44.91 -62.08 -13.63
CA GLU A 171 43.97 -61.81 -14.73
C GLU A 171 42.54 -61.53 -14.21
N GLU A 172 41.82 -60.50 -14.62
CA GLU A 172 41.68 -59.95 -15.96
C GLU A 172 40.95 -58.59 -15.85
N ASP A 173 41.20 -57.76 -16.86
CA ASP A 173 40.49 -56.52 -17.18
C ASP A 173 38.99 -56.75 -17.45
N GLU A 174 38.19 -55.68 -17.34
CA GLU A 174 37.05 -55.31 -18.21
C GLU A 174 36.36 -54.09 -17.55
N GLU A 175 36.61 -52.88 -18.03
CA GLU A 175 35.88 -52.15 -19.10
C GLU A 175 34.41 -51.80 -18.78
N GLU A 176 34.19 -50.48 -18.75
CA GLU A 176 33.05 -49.70 -19.27
C GLU A 176 31.59 -50.19 -19.11
N GLU A 177 30.81 -49.49 -18.27
CA GLU A 177 29.70 -48.57 -18.65
C GLU A 177 29.06 -47.90 -17.42
#